data_AF-A0A1D6G7Q5-F1
#
_entry.id   AF-A0A1D6G7Q5-F1
#
_cell.length_a   1.000
_cell.length_b   1.000
_cell.length_c   1.000
_cell.angle_alpha   90.00
_cell.angle_beta   90.00
_cell.angle_gamma   90.00
#
_symmetry.space_group_name_H-M   'P 1'
#
loop_
_entity.id
_entity.type
_entity.pdbx_description
1 polymer ?
#
loop_
_entity_poly.entity_id
_entity_poly.type
_entity_poly.pdbx_seq_one_letter_code
_entity_poly.pdbx_strand_id
1 'polypeptide(L)'
;MLEVYGMDAVEKMLENLIPVEHKKTEPGGKLKEPIEQIPLKESAGGKESSQEPLDEDEFELEDGKPNGHGDPSKNGASDPVSETRTLQAGRIPGDTVLKVLMQKVQSLDVSFSVLERYLVELNNRYGQIFKDFDSDIDSKDALLEKIKTELKNLESSKDSIMNEIEGIISWKVVASSQLNQLVLDNALLRSEFETFRQKQADMENRSLAVIFLSFVFACLALAKLSIGIMSRFCRFYDFEKFHNVRSGWLVLLLSSCIISTILIIQ
;
A
#
# COMPACT_ATOMS: atom_id res chain seq x y z
N MET A 1 24.67 23.29 6.84
CA MET A 1 23.20 23.28 6.75
C MET A 1 22.76 24.67 6.33
N LEU A 2 22.59 24.93 5.03
CA LEU A 2 22.40 26.30 4.50
C LEU A 2 21.67 26.26 3.15
N GLU A 3 20.37 25.92 3.16
CA GLU A 3 19.61 25.69 1.92
C GLU A 3 18.16 26.24 2.00
N VAL A 4 17.88 27.16 2.92
CA VAL A 4 16.52 27.66 3.19
C VAL A 4 16.34 29.14 2.80
N TYR A 5 17.40 29.93 2.77
CA TYR A 5 17.30 31.39 2.52
C TYR A 5 17.14 31.78 1.03
N GLY A 6 17.37 30.84 0.10
CA GLY A 6 17.20 31.10 -1.34
C GLY A 6 15.75 30.96 -1.84
N MET A 7 14.97 30.06 -1.24
CA MET A 7 13.61 29.73 -1.71
C MET A 7 12.62 30.87 -1.45
N ASP A 8 12.58 31.35 -0.20
CA ASP A 8 11.70 32.44 0.27
C ASP A 8 11.90 33.73 -0.54
N ALA A 9 13.15 34.06 -0.89
CA ALA A 9 13.46 35.24 -1.69
C ALA A 9 12.88 35.16 -3.12
N VAL A 10 12.88 33.98 -3.74
CA VAL A 10 12.34 33.76 -5.09
C VAL A 10 10.81 33.75 -5.08
N GLU A 11 10.20 33.08 -4.09
CA GLU A 11 8.74 33.07 -3.90
C GLU A 11 8.19 34.49 -3.68
N LYS A 12 8.84 35.26 -2.80
CA LYS A 12 8.53 36.66 -2.52
C LYS A 12 8.75 37.60 -3.71
N MET A 13 9.68 37.28 -4.62
CA MET A 13 9.80 38.01 -5.89
C MET A 13 8.66 37.68 -6.84
N LEU A 14 8.24 36.41 -6.93
CA LEU A 14 7.12 35.96 -7.76
C LEU A 14 5.79 36.61 -7.37
N GLU A 15 5.48 36.74 -6.06
CA GLU A 15 4.29 37.47 -5.60
C GLU A 15 4.28 38.93 -6.08
N ASN A 16 5.42 39.61 -6.06
CA ASN A 16 5.55 41.00 -6.49
C ASN A 16 5.47 41.19 -8.02
N LEU A 17 5.59 40.12 -8.81
CA LEU A 17 5.46 40.17 -10.28
C LEU A 17 4.01 39.96 -10.79
N ILE A 18 3.03 39.75 -9.91
CA ILE A 18 1.61 39.60 -10.27
C ILE A 18 0.82 40.84 -9.80
N PRO A 19 0.52 41.82 -10.68
CA PRO A 19 -0.26 42.99 -10.30
C PRO A 19 -1.75 42.61 -10.13
N VAL A 20 -2.16 42.37 -8.88
CA VAL A 20 -3.56 42.12 -8.55
C VAL A 20 -4.37 43.41 -8.79
N GLU A 21 -5.22 43.43 -9.81
CA GLU A 21 -6.21 44.51 -10.01
C GLU A 21 -7.19 44.55 -8.83
N HIS A 22 -6.92 45.37 -7.82
CA HIS A 22 -7.83 45.63 -6.71
C HIS A 22 -9.03 46.50 -7.12
N LYS A 23 -9.91 45.97 -7.99
CA LYS A 23 -11.25 46.53 -8.20
C LYS A 23 -12.08 46.33 -6.93
N LYS A 24 -12.46 47.45 -6.29
CA LYS A 24 -13.35 47.50 -5.11
C LYS A 24 -14.65 46.73 -5.34
N THR A 25 -15.08 45.97 -4.35
CA THR A 25 -16.50 45.80 -3.95
C THR A 25 -16.54 45.42 -2.45
N GLU A 26 -17.55 45.89 -1.74
CA GLU A 26 -17.70 45.75 -0.28
C GLU A 26 -18.34 44.40 0.15
N PRO A 27 -18.25 44.01 1.44
CA PRO A 27 -18.51 42.65 1.89
C PRO A 27 -19.99 42.31 2.10
N GLY A 28 -20.35 41.02 1.96
CA GLY A 28 -21.73 40.57 2.10
C GLY A 28 -21.93 39.10 2.50
N GLY A 29 -21.87 38.81 3.81
CA GLY A 29 -22.83 37.87 4.43
C GLY A 29 -22.51 36.37 4.58
N LYS A 30 -22.25 36.00 5.85
CA LYS A 30 -22.83 34.84 6.58
C LYS A 30 -22.35 33.38 6.31
N LEU A 31 -22.08 32.71 7.45
CA LEU A 31 -22.55 31.36 7.84
C LEU A 31 -21.82 30.11 7.29
N LYS A 32 -20.86 29.57 8.05
CA LYS A 32 -21.09 28.39 8.93
C LYS A 32 -19.95 28.10 9.93
N GLU A 33 -20.14 27.06 10.74
CA GLU A 33 -19.46 26.76 12.02
C GLU A 33 -18.18 25.89 11.90
N PRO A 34 -17.34 25.85 12.95
CA PRO A 34 -16.04 25.18 12.92
C PRO A 34 -16.08 23.67 13.24
N ILE A 35 -15.00 22.97 12.92
CA ILE A 35 -14.71 21.59 13.37
C ILE A 35 -13.47 21.60 14.28
N GLU A 36 -13.40 20.64 15.19
CA GLU A 36 -12.65 20.69 16.45
C GLU A 36 -11.12 20.46 16.34
N GLN A 37 -10.40 20.91 17.36
CA GLN A 37 -8.98 20.63 17.60
C GLN A 37 -8.82 19.54 18.66
N ILE A 38 -7.87 18.61 18.49
CA ILE A 38 -7.38 17.70 19.56
C ILE A 38 -5.84 17.65 19.50
N PRO A 39 -5.10 17.74 20.63
CA PRO A 39 -3.66 18.06 20.60
C PRO A 39 -2.68 16.90 20.90
N LEU A 40 -1.40 17.23 20.71
CA LEU A 40 -0.14 16.48 20.83
C LEU A 40 0.17 15.79 22.19
N LYS A 41 0.86 14.63 22.15
CA LYS A 41 1.98 14.14 23.03
C LYS A 41 2.27 12.65 22.76
N GLU A 42 3.37 11.99 23.14
CA GLU A 42 4.83 12.25 23.31
C GLU A 42 5.45 10.97 23.95
N SER A 43 6.71 10.59 23.64
CA SER A 43 7.66 9.74 24.45
C SER A 43 8.64 8.95 23.55
N ALA A 44 9.91 8.65 23.90
CA ALA A 44 10.92 9.28 24.77
C ALA A 44 12.31 8.59 24.59
N GLY A 45 13.42 9.29 24.88
CA GLY A 45 14.81 8.79 24.84
C GLY A 45 15.52 9.01 23.49
N GLY A 46 16.83 9.28 23.38
CA GLY A 46 17.94 9.27 24.36
C GLY A 46 19.05 8.29 23.90
N LYS A 47 20.36 8.60 23.95
CA LYS A 47 21.10 9.73 24.55
C LYS A 47 22.52 9.84 23.91
N GLU A 48 23.23 10.93 24.24
CA GLU A 48 24.66 11.32 24.01
C GLU A 48 25.74 10.23 23.73
N SER A 49 26.94 10.48 23.19
CA SER A 49 27.71 11.70 22.79
C SER A 49 28.69 11.29 21.64
N SER A 50 29.80 11.90 21.18
CA SER A 50 30.68 13.09 21.39
C SER A 50 31.64 13.11 20.14
N GLN A 51 32.58 14.02 19.82
CA GLN A 51 33.02 15.38 20.17
C GLN A 51 34.26 15.72 19.27
N GLU A 52 34.57 17.00 19.08
CA GLU A 52 35.62 17.61 18.20
C GLU A 52 37.10 17.46 18.68
N PRO A 53 38.12 17.75 17.84
CA PRO A 53 38.56 19.13 17.43
C PRO A 53 38.46 19.37 15.91
N LEU A 54 38.15 20.57 15.40
CA LEU A 54 38.85 21.87 15.45
C LEU A 54 40.21 21.90 14.72
N ASP A 55 40.28 22.71 13.67
CA ASP A 55 41.23 23.82 13.53
C ASP A 55 40.53 24.92 12.69
N GLU A 56 40.56 26.16 13.17
CA GLU A 56 39.95 27.34 12.54
C GLU A 56 41.07 28.24 11.98
N ASP A 57 40.83 28.94 10.89
CA ASP A 57 41.53 30.20 10.62
C ASP A 57 40.64 31.14 9.77
N GLU A 58 40.69 32.44 10.07
CA GLU A 58 39.57 33.36 9.83
C GLU A 58 39.85 34.37 8.71
N PHE A 59 38.81 34.73 7.94
CA PHE A 59 38.86 35.91 7.07
C PHE A 59 38.51 37.15 7.89
N GLU A 60 39.31 38.22 7.83
CA GLU A 60 38.73 39.55 7.57
C GLU A 60 39.72 40.62 7.09
N LEU A 61 39.15 41.70 6.55
CA LEU A 61 39.81 42.92 6.08
C LEU A 61 38.99 44.12 6.59
N GLU A 62 39.55 45.02 7.39
CA GLU A 62 39.07 46.41 7.41
C GLU A 62 40.16 47.46 7.74
N ASP A 63 39.82 48.72 7.51
CA ASP A 63 40.69 49.91 7.58
C ASP A 63 40.70 50.55 8.99
N GLY A 64 41.84 51.15 9.37
CA GLY A 64 42.11 51.61 10.74
C GLY A 64 42.97 52.89 10.80
N LYS A 65 42.30 54.03 11.00
CA LYS A 65 42.85 55.41 10.92
C LYS A 65 42.76 56.11 12.30
N PRO A 66 43.48 57.21 12.63
CA PRO A 66 44.90 57.56 12.45
C PRO A 66 45.60 58.08 13.76
N ASN A 67 46.86 58.54 13.60
CA ASN A 67 47.53 59.66 14.32
C ASN A 67 48.29 59.34 15.64
N GLY A 68 49.47 59.97 15.82
CA GLY A 68 50.41 59.68 16.92
C GLY A 68 51.76 60.44 16.94
N HIS A 69 51.76 61.72 16.56
CA HIS A 69 52.79 62.77 16.78
C HIS A 69 54.19 62.41 17.40
N GLY A 70 55.29 62.68 16.66
CA GLY A 70 56.67 62.65 17.21
C GLY A 70 57.79 62.93 16.18
N ASP A 71 58.25 64.18 16.09
CA ASP A 71 59.34 64.71 15.24
C ASP A 71 60.55 65.11 16.14
N PRO A 72 61.79 65.45 15.69
CA PRO A 72 62.44 65.36 14.37
C PRO A 72 63.79 64.57 14.38
N SER A 73 64.56 64.56 13.26
CA SER A 73 65.91 65.17 13.17
C SER A 73 66.85 64.66 12.05
N LYS A 74 67.20 65.56 11.10
CA LYS A 74 68.58 65.83 10.58
C LYS A 74 69.28 64.93 9.52
N ASN A 75 69.23 65.42 8.28
CA ASN A 75 70.31 65.56 7.26
C ASN A 75 70.93 64.31 6.56
N GLY A 76 71.16 64.45 5.24
CA GLY A 76 71.96 63.53 4.39
C GLY A 76 71.18 63.01 3.18
N ALA A 77 70.94 63.74 2.08
CA ALA A 77 71.90 64.41 1.21
C ALA A 77 72.94 63.47 0.56
N SER A 78 72.47 62.59 -0.33
CA SER A 78 73.25 61.90 -1.38
C SER A 78 72.33 61.45 -2.52
N ASP A 79 72.35 62.17 -3.64
CA ASP A 79 71.61 61.84 -4.87
C ASP A 79 72.55 61.10 -5.86
N PRO A 80 72.31 59.82 -6.21
CA PRO A 80 73.14 59.07 -7.16
C PRO A 80 72.83 59.47 -8.61
N VAL A 81 73.27 60.66 -8.99
CA VAL A 81 73.12 61.26 -10.33
C VAL A 81 73.54 60.27 -11.43
N SER A 82 72.55 59.70 -12.12
CA SER A 82 72.72 58.88 -13.33
C SER A 82 72.37 59.68 -14.59
N GLU A 83 73.03 60.84 -14.72
CA GLU A 83 73.38 61.52 -15.97
C GLU A 83 72.32 61.61 -17.09
N THR A 84 71.07 61.92 -16.77
CA THR A 84 70.01 62.27 -17.74
C THR A 84 70.20 63.67 -18.36
N ARG A 85 71.39 63.93 -18.93
CA ARG A 85 71.75 65.27 -19.46
C ARG A 85 72.51 65.31 -20.79
N THR A 86 72.17 64.42 -21.72
CA THR A 86 72.42 64.69 -23.15
C THR A 86 71.39 65.70 -23.68
N LEU A 87 71.89 66.88 -24.06
CA LEU A 87 71.08 68.00 -24.54
C LEU A 87 70.62 67.79 -25.99
N GLN A 88 69.33 67.60 -26.24
CA GLN A 88 68.61 68.22 -27.37
C GLN A 88 67.11 67.90 -27.38
N ALA A 89 66.27 68.94 -27.33
CA ALA A 89 65.01 68.91 -28.08
C ALA A 89 65.35 69.26 -29.54
N GLY A 90 65.12 68.35 -30.50
CA GLY A 90 65.44 68.65 -31.91
C GLY A 90 65.47 67.49 -32.90
N ARG A 91 65.73 66.25 -32.47
CA ARG A 91 65.57 65.02 -33.28
C ARG A 91 65.64 63.78 -32.39
N ILE A 92 64.65 62.89 -32.50
CA ILE A 92 64.78 61.51 -32.00
C ILE A 92 65.71 60.78 -32.99
N PRO A 93 66.77 60.07 -32.54
CA PRO A 93 67.56 59.24 -33.44
C PRO A 93 66.67 58.15 -34.06
N GLY A 94 66.78 57.95 -35.39
CA GLY A 94 65.94 56.98 -36.11
C GLY A 94 66.08 55.55 -35.56
N ASP A 95 67.28 55.20 -35.09
CA ASP A 95 67.59 53.94 -34.40
C ASP A 95 66.76 53.73 -33.12
N THR A 96 66.55 54.79 -32.32
CA THR A 96 65.70 54.71 -31.12
C THR A 96 64.23 54.46 -31.47
N VAL A 97 63.73 55.09 -32.54
CA VAL A 97 62.36 54.85 -33.05
C VAL A 97 62.24 53.41 -33.57
N LEU A 98 63.22 52.95 -34.36
CA LEU A 98 63.25 51.59 -34.90
C LEU A 98 63.28 50.54 -33.78
N LYS A 99 64.07 50.76 -32.73
CA LYS A 99 64.15 49.87 -31.56
C LYS A 99 62.83 49.79 -30.78
N VAL A 100 62.16 50.93 -30.57
CA VAL A 100 60.82 50.96 -29.95
C VAL A 100 59.78 50.28 -30.84
N LEU A 101 59.86 50.46 -32.15
CA LEU A 101 58.96 49.80 -33.11
C LEU A 101 59.16 48.28 -33.11
N MET A 102 60.40 47.82 -33.13
CA MET A 102 60.77 46.39 -33.07
C MET A 102 60.34 45.74 -31.75
N GLN A 103 60.52 46.43 -30.62
CA GLN A 103 60.03 45.97 -29.31
C GLN A 103 58.49 45.93 -29.26
N LYS A 104 57.80 46.87 -29.92
CA LYS A 104 56.34 46.84 -30.07
C LYS A 104 55.88 45.66 -30.93
N VAL A 105 56.56 45.35 -32.03
CA VAL A 105 56.27 44.16 -32.85
C VAL A 105 56.40 42.90 -32.02
N GLN A 106 57.51 42.70 -31.30
CA GLN A 106 57.67 41.54 -30.41
C GLN A 106 56.58 41.46 -29.33
N SER A 107 56.16 42.59 -28.75
CA SER A 107 55.04 42.60 -27.79
C SER A 107 53.69 42.25 -28.44
N LEU A 108 53.50 42.58 -29.71
CA LEU A 108 52.30 42.26 -30.48
C LEU A 108 52.28 40.76 -30.85
N ASP A 109 53.41 40.19 -31.26
CA ASP A 109 53.54 38.75 -31.56
C ASP A 109 53.22 37.89 -30.32
N VAL A 110 53.74 38.28 -29.15
CA VAL A 110 53.41 37.64 -27.86
C VAL A 110 51.92 37.79 -27.53
N SER A 111 51.34 38.99 -27.71
CA SER A 111 49.91 39.23 -27.48
C SER A 111 49.03 38.42 -28.41
N PHE A 112 49.43 38.25 -29.67
CA PHE A 112 48.73 37.44 -30.67
C PHE A 112 48.79 35.96 -30.32
N SER A 113 49.95 35.43 -29.87
CA SER A 113 50.07 34.04 -29.43
C SER A 113 49.24 33.73 -28.17
N VAL A 114 49.07 34.70 -27.26
CA VAL A 114 48.14 34.59 -26.12
C VAL A 114 46.69 34.56 -26.60
N LEU A 115 46.31 35.43 -27.54
CA LEU A 115 44.95 35.46 -28.12
C LEU A 115 44.62 34.19 -28.91
N GLU A 116 45.57 33.66 -29.69
CA GLU A 116 45.45 32.40 -30.42
C GLU A 116 45.20 31.22 -29.46
N ARG A 117 46.01 31.09 -28.41
CA ARG A 117 45.79 30.08 -27.37
C ARG A 117 44.44 30.23 -26.68
N TYR A 118 44.02 31.47 -26.39
CA TYR A 118 42.72 31.74 -25.79
C TYR A 118 41.57 31.31 -26.72
N LEU A 119 41.64 31.60 -28.02
CA LEU A 119 40.65 31.15 -29.01
C LEU A 119 40.61 29.63 -29.15
N VAL A 120 41.76 28.96 -29.17
CA VAL A 120 41.84 27.49 -29.25
C VAL A 120 41.24 26.84 -27.98
N GLU A 121 41.60 27.33 -26.79
CA GLU A 121 41.07 26.84 -25.52
C GLU A 121 39.56 27.11 -25.39
N LEU A 122 39.09 28.29 -25.81
CA LEU A 122 37.67 28.64 -25.79
C LEU A 122 36.86 27.75 -26.74
N ASN A 123 37.34 27.53 -27.96
CA ASN A 123 36.72 26.63 -28.93
C ASN A 123 36.73 25.16 -28.43
N ASN A 124 37.83 24.73 -27.80
CA ASN A 124 37.93 23.40 -27.19
C ASN A 124 36.92 23.21 -26.06
N ARG A 125 36.78 24.19 -25.16
CA ARG A 125 35.78 24.16 -24.07
C ARG A 125 34.36 24.10 -24.60
N TYR A 126 33.98 24.97 -25.54
CA TYR A 126 32.63 24.93 -26.11
C TYR A 126 32.38 23.64 -26.90
N GLY A 127 33.37 23.14 -27.67
CA GLY A 127 33.26 21.85 -28.36
C GLY A 127 33.05 20.67 -27.42
N GLN A 128 33.74 20.65 -26.27
CA GLN A 128 33.51 19.65 -25.24
C GLN A 128 32.13 19.79 -24.59
N ILE A 129 31.70 21.01 -24.25
CA ILE A 129 30.37 21.28 -23.68
C ILE A 129 29.24 20.83 -24.63
N PHE A 130 29.35 21.09 -25.94
CA PHE A 130 28.37 20.61 -26.93
C PHE A 130 28.35 19.08 -27.00
N LYS A 131 29.52 18.43 -27.01
CA LYS A 131 29.62 16.97 -27.02
C LYS A 131 29.03 16.33 -25.75
N ASP A 132 29.19 16.97 -24.59
CA ASP A 132 28.60 16.53 -23.33
C ASP A 132 27.07 16.71 -23.34
N PHE A 133 26.56 17.79 -23.95
CA PHE A 133 25.12 17.96 -24.19
C PHE A 133 24.55 16.94 -25.18
N ASP A 134 25.22 16.67 -26.31
CA ASP A 134 24.80 15.65 -27.27
C ASP A 134 24.71 14.27 -26.58
N SER A 135 25.71 13.92 -25.76
CA SER A 135 25.71 12.67 -24.99
C SER A 135 24.64 12.62 -23.90
N ASP A 136 24.27 13.75 -23.28
CA ASP A 136 23.16 13.83 -22.32
C ASP A 136 21.81 13.67 -23.03
N ILE A 137 21.64 14.31 -24.19
CA ILE A 137 20.44 14.21 -25.04
C ILE A 137 20.24 12.77 -25.52
N ASP A 138 21.27 12.12 -26.08
CA ASP A 138 21.22 10.70 -26.49
C ASP A 138 20.82 9.79 -25.30
N SER A 139 21.37 10.05 -24.11
CA SER A 139 21.04 9.27 -22.90
C SER A 139 19.59 9.46 -22.45
N LYS A 140 19.06 10.69 -22.58
CA LYS A 140 17.69 11.04 -22.23
C LYS A 140 16.68 10.49 -23.23
N ASP A 141 16.98 10.49 -24.52
CA ASP A 141 16.10 9.93 -25.54
C ASP A 141 15.98 8.40 -25.39
N ALA A 142 17.10 7.72 -25.12
CA ALA A 142 17.11 6.29 -24.76
C ALA A 142 16.28 5.99 -23.49
N LEU A 143 16.33 6.86 -22.47
CA LEU A 143 15.48 6.74 -21.28
C LEU A 143 13.99 7.02 -21.58
N LEU A 144 13.67 7.96 -22.47
CA LEU A 144 12.30 8.26 -22.89
C LEU A 144 11.68 7.10 -23.67
N GLU A 145 12.38 6.50 -24.63
CA GLU A 145 11.91 5.30 -25.33
C GLU A 145 11.78 4.09 -24.38
N LYS A 146 12.65 3.97 -23.36
CA LYS A 146 12.48 2.98 -22.29
C LYS A 146 11.19 3.22 -21.48
N ILE A 147 10.95 4.44 -21.00
CA ILE A 147 9.72 4.79 -20.24
C ILE A 147 8.46 4.57 -21.09
N LYS A 148 8.50 4.93 -22.38
CA LYS A 148 7.41 4.76 -23.35
C LYS A 148 7.12 3.28 -23.65
N THR A 149 8.14 2.43 -23.72
CA THR A 149 7.94 0.97 -23.87
C THR A 149 7.46 0.31 -22.57
N GLU A 150 7.96 0.74 -21.41
CA GLU A 150 7.44 0.30 -20.11
C GLU A 150 5.97 0.71 -19.89
N LEU A 151 5.58 1.94 -20.30
CA LEU A 151 4.19 2.39 -20.26
C LEU A 151 3.26 1.54 -21.14
N LYS A 152 3.70 1.19 -22.37
CA LYS A 152 2.93 0.31 -23.27
C LYS A 152 2.81 -1.12 -22.73
N ASN A 153 3.85 -1.62 -22.07
CA ASN A 153 3.81 -2.92 -21.38
C ASN A 153 2.87 -2.88 -20.16
N LEU A 154 2.82 -1.76 -19.43
CA LEU A 154 1.87 -1.55 -18.33
C LEU A 154 0.41 -1.44 -18.82
N GLU A 155 0.17 -0.78 -19.95
CA GLU A 155 -1.16 -0.68 -20.58
C GLU A 155 -1.69 -2.04 -20.99
N SER A 156 -0.90 -2.83 -21.74
CA SER A 156 -1.27 -4.19 -22.13
C SER A 156 -1.39 -5.17 -20.95
N SER A 157 -0.58 -4.99 -19.90
CA SER A 157 -0.72 -5.73 -18.63
C SER A 157 -2.04 -5.41 -17.92
N LYS A 158 -2.42 -4.12 -17.84
CA LYS A 158 -3.71 -3.67 -17.29
C LYS A 158 -4.89 -4.28 -18.04
N ASP A 159 -4.86 -4.32 -19.37
CA ASP A 159 -5.93 -4.92 -20.17
C ASP A 159 -6.04 -6.44 -19.93
N SER A 160 -4.91 -7.14 -19.79
CA SER A 160 -4.88 -8.56 -19.40
C SER A 160 -5.50 -8.78 -18.02
N ILE A 161 -5.18 -7.93 -17.04
CA ILE A 161 -5.74 -7.98 -15.68
C ILE A 161 -7.25 -7.68 -15.69
N MET A 162 -7.71 -6.73 -16.53
CA MET A 162 -9.14 -6.43 -16.67
C MET A 162 -9.93 -7.62 -17.21
N ASN A 163 -9.39 -8.30 -18.24
CA ASN A 163 -9.98 -9.53 -18.79
C ASN A 163 -9.97 -10.70 -17.78
N GLU A 164 -8.92 -10.83 -16.96
CA GLU A 164 -8.90 -11.82 -15.87
C GLU A 164 -9.97 -11.51 -14.80
N ILE A 165 -10.13 -10.24 -14.42
CA ILE A 165 -11.18 -9.80 -13.49
C ILE A 165 -12.59 -10.08 -14.06
N GLU A 166 -12.83 -9.84 -15.35
CA GLU A 166 -14.10 -10.17 -16.01
C GLU A 166 -14.36 -11.69 -16.01
N GLY A 167 -13.32 -12.50 -16.25
CA GLY A 167 -13.38 -13.96 -16.12
C GLY A 167 -13.71 -14.43 -14.70
N ILE A 168 -13.08 -13.84 -13.68
CA ILE A 168 -13.33 -14.13 -12.27
C ILE A 168 -14.76 -13.72 -11.86
N ILE A 169 -15.26 -12.57 -12.32
CA ILE A 169 -16.65 -12.12 -12.09
C ILE A 169 -17.63 -13.11 -12.74
N SER A 170 -17.38 -13.50 -13.99
CA SER A 170 -18.21 -14.46 -14.73
C SER A 170 -18.26 -15.83 -14.04
N TRP A 171 -17.10 -16.35 -13.62
CA TRP A 171 -17.01 -17.60 -12.86
C TRP A 171 -17.72 -17.49 -11.49
N LYS A 172 -17.55 -16.37 -10.77
CA LYS A 172 -18.25 -16.11 -9.50
C LYS A 172 -19.77 -16.14 -9.66
N VAL A 173 -20.31 -15.57 -10.74
CA VAL A 173 -21.76 -15.62 -11.04
C VAL A 173 -22.19 -17.08 -11.25
N VAL A 174 -21.49 -17.86 -12.08
CA VAL A 174 -21.81 -19.29 -12.31
C VAL A 174 -21.72 -20.11 -11.01
N ALA A 175 -20.63 -19.97 -10.25
CA ALA A 175 -20.41 -20.70 -9.00
C ALA A 175 -21.45 -20.35 -7.93
N SER A 176 -21.82 -19.07 -7.81
CA SER A 176 -22.88 -18.63 -6.88
C SER A 176 -24.26 -19.15 -7.26
N SER A 177 -24.57 -19.24 -8.56
CA SER A 177 -25.81 -19.84 -9.07
C SER A 177 -25.88 -21.33 -8.75
N GLN A 178 -24.81 -22.08 -9.02
CA GLN A 178 -24.69 -23.50 -8.68
C GLN A 178 -24.78 -23.75 -7.17
N LEU A 179 -24.14 -22.92 -6.34
CA LEU A 179 -24.22 -23.02 -4.88
C LEU A 179 -25.64 -22.73 -4.38
N ASN A 180 -26.32 -21.72 -4.93
CA ASN A 180 -27.69 -21.40 -4.57
C ASN A 180 -28.66 -22.53 -4.97
N GLN A 181 -28.48 -23.14 -6.15
CA GLN A 181 -29.23 -24.33 -6.54
C GLN A 181 -28.98 -25.49 -5.57
N LEU A 182 -27.72 -25.78 -5.22
CA LEU A 182 -27.37 -26.86 -4.29
C LEU A 182 -27.96 -26.64 -2.89
N VAL A 183 -28.10 -25.39 -2.44
CA VAL A 183 -28.79 -25.04 -1.18
C VAL A 183 -30.29 -25.32 -1.27
N LEU A 184 -30.95 -24.98 -2.39
CA LEU A 184 -32.36 -25.29 -2.63
C LEU A 184 -32.60 -26.81 -2.70
N ASP A 185 -31.76 -27.53 -3.44
CA ASP A 185 -31.83 -28.99 -3.58
C ASP A 185 -31.59 -29.69 -2.22
N ASN A 186 -30.67 -29.18 -1.39
CA ASN A 186 -30.46 -29.69 -0.03
C ASN A 186 -31.68 -29.43 0.89
N ALA A 187 -32.30 -28.26 0.80
CA ALA A 187 -33.51 -27.94 1.56
C ALA A 187 -34.70 -28.82 1.12
N LEU A 188 -34.84 -29.08 -0.17
CA LEU A 188 -35.85 -29.98 -0.73
C LEU A 188 -35.63 -31.41 -0.22
N LEU A 189 -34.43 -31.97 -0.40
CA LEU A 189 -34.06 -33.31 0.08
C LEU A 189 -34.27 -33.45 1.61
N ARG A 190 -34.00 -32.40 2.38
CA ARG A 190 -34.24 -32.39 3.83
C ARG A 190 -35.72 -32.43 4.18
N SER A 191 -36.59 -31.73 3.43
CA SER A 191 -38.04 -31.78 3.64
C SER A 191 -38.66 -33.11 3.19
N GLU A 192 -38.13 -33.71 2.12
CA GLU A 192 -38.52 -35.04 1.67
C GLU A 192 -38.08 -36.11 2.69
N PHE A 193 -36.84 -36.04 3.19
CA PHE A 193 -36.34 -36.93 4.25
C PHE A 193 -37.15 -36.81 5.55
N GLU A 194 -37.53 -35.60 5.97
CA GLU A 194 -38.41 -35.41 7.12
C GLU A 194 -39.80 -36.04 6.88
N THR A 195 -40.32 -35.92 5.65
CA THR A 195 -41.58 -36.58 5.24
C THR A 195 -41.45 -38.11 5.26
N PHE A 196 -40.31 -38.67 4.84
CA PHE A 196 -40.03 -40.11 4.97
C PHE A 196 -39.90 -40.55 6.44
N ARG A 197 -39.22 -39.75 7.28
CA ARG A 197 -39.09 -39.99 8.72
C ARG A 197 -40.44 -40.01 9.42
N GLN A 198 -41.34 -39.07 9.08
CA GLN A 198 -42.71 -39.05 9.62
C GLN A 198 -43.52 -40.27 9.17
N LYS A 199 -43.42 -40.68 7.90
CA LYS A 199 -44.06 -41.91 7.39
C LYS A 199 -43.53 -43.17 8.09
N GLN A 200 -42.21 -43.25 8.31
CA GLN A 200 -41.61 -44.36 9.05
C GLN A 200 -42.11 -44.41 10.50
N ALA A 201 -42.15 -43.26 11.19
CA ALA A 201 -42.66 -43.18 12.56
C ALA A 201 -44.15 -43.59 12.68
N ASP A 202 -44.99 -43.26 11.70
CA ASP A 202 -46.38 -43.75 11.67
C ASP A 202 -46.46 -45.28 11.47
N MET A 203 -45.67 -45.83 10.55
CA MET A 203 -45.59 -47.28 10.31
C MET A 203 -45.04 -48.04 11.53
N GLU A 204 -44.03 -47.50 12.21
CA GLU A 204 -43.49 -48.04 13.47
C GLU A 204 -44.52 -47.96 14.60
N ASN A 205 -45.26 -46.86 14.73
CA ASN A 205 -46.33 -46.73 15.72
C ASN A 205 -47.47 -47.75 15.50
N ARG A 206 -47.91 -47.96 14.24
CA ARG A 206 -48.88 -49.01 13.89
C ARG A 206 -48.35 -50.42 14.26
N SER A 207 -47.07 -50.68 13.97
CA SER A 207 -46.40 -51.94 14.32
C SER A 207 -46.34 -52.15 15.84
N LEU A 208 -45.96 -51.13 16.61
CA LEU A 208 -45.93 -51.18 18.08
C LEU A 208 -47.33 -51.39 18.67
N ALA A 209 -48.38 -50.80 18.10
CA ALA A 209 -49.77 -51.03 18.52
C ALA A 209 -50.19 -52.50 18.29
N VAL A 210 -49.85 -53.09 17.14
CA VAL A 210 -50.05 -54.52 16.84
C VAL A 210 -49.31 -55.42 17.83
N ILE A 211 -48.04 -55.11 18.12
CA ILE A 211 -47.22 -55.86 19.09
C ILE A 211 -47.84 -55.77 20.50
N PHE A 212 -48.21 -54.56 20.96
CA PHE A 212 -48.82 -54.36 22.26
C PHE A 212 -50.15 -55.12 22.43
N LEU A 213 -51.01 -55.11 21.41
CA LEU A 213 -52.27 -55.86 21.43
C LEU A 213 -52.01 -57.38 21.53
N SER A 214 -51.01 -57.89 20.80
CA SER A 214 -50.61 -59.30 20.89
C SER A 214 -50.01 -59.66 22.26
N PHE A 215 -49.32 -58.73 22.92
CA PHE A 215 -48.74 -58.91 24.25
C PHE A 215 -49.81 -58.95 25.35
N VAL A 216 -50.74 -57.98 25.38
CA VAL A 216 -51.88 -57.99 26.32
C VAL A 216 -52.67 -59.30 26.22
N PHE A 217 -52.88 -59.75 24.99
CA PHE A 217 -53.53 -61.01 24.66
C PHE A 217 -52.74 -62.24 25.17
N ALA A 218 -51.42 -62.27 24.98
CA ALA A 218 -50.55 -63.32 25.52
C ALA A 218 -50.58 -63.34 27.06
N CYS A 219 -50.58 -62.17 27.71
CA CYS A 219 -50.77 -62.06 29.16
C CYS A 219 -52.14 -62.60 29.62
N LEU A 220 -53.23 -62.33 28.89
CA LEU A 220 -54.55 -62.92 29.19
C LEU A 220 -54.55 -64.45 29.04
N ALA A 221 -53.89 -64.99 28.01
CA ALA A 221 -53.74 -66.42 27.82
C ALA A 221 -52.91 -67.06 28.95
N LEU A 222 -51.81 -66.43 29.36
CA LEU A 222 -50.98 -66.86 30.49
C LEU A 222 -51.72 -66.76 31.83
N ALA A 223 -52.50 -65.70 32.06
CA ALA A 223 -53.34 -65.55 33.25
C ALA A 223 -54.47 -66.59 33.30
N LYS A 224 -55.08 -66.92 32.14
CA LYS A 224 -56.07 -68.01 32.04
C LYS A 224 -55.42 -69.39 32.23
N LEU A 225 -54.17 -69.56 31.81
CA LEU A 225 -53.39 -70.78 32.04
C LEU A 225 -52.99 -70.91 33.51
N SER A 226 -52.51 -69.83 34.14
CA SER A 226 -52.11 -69.82 35.55
C SER A 226 -53.31 -69.94 36.48
N ILE A 227 -54.44 -69.29 36.23
CA ILE A 227 -55.67 -69.53 36.99
C ILE A 227 -56.19 -70.96 36.77
N GLY A 228 -55.98 -71.55 35.58
CA GLY A 228 -56.29 -72.95 35.30
C GLY A 228 -55.35 -73.95 35.98
N ILE A 229 -54.10 -73.57 36.24
CA ILE A 229 -53.10 -74.37 36.97
C ILE A 229 -53.30 -74.22 38.48
N MET A 230 -53.47 -73.00 38.99
CA MET A 230 -53.85 -72.72 40.37
C MET A 230 -55.19 -73.39 40.72
N SER A 231 -56.17 -73.34 39.80
CA SER A 231 -57.42 -74.09 39.95
C SER A 231 -57.16 -75.60 40.02
N ARG A 232 -56.25 -76.19 39.22
CA ARG A 232 -55.86 -77.60 39.38
C ARG A 232 -55.21 -77.89 40.74
N PHE A 233 -54.36 -76.99 41.23
CA PHE A 233 -53.71 -77.16 42.54
C PHE A 233 -54.71 -77.06 43.71
N CYS A 234 -55.63 -76.08 43.71
CA CYS A 234 -56.72 -76.03 44.69
C CYS A 234 -57.71 -77.20 44.52
N ARG A 235 -57.93 -77.65 43.29
CA ARG A 235 -58.82 -78.77 42.91
C ARG A 235 -58.16 -80.14 43.05
N PHE A 236 -56.96 -80.24 43.61
CA PHE A 236 -56.51 -81.51 44.21
C PHE A 236 -57.40 -81.94 45.40
N TYR A 237 -58.34 -81.08 45.83
CA TYR A 237 -59.41 -81.44 46.75
C TYR A 237 -60.74 -81.90 46.12
N ASP A 238 -61.00 -81.82 44.80
CA ASP A 238 -62.13 -82.59 44.23
C ASP A 238 -62.20 -82.84 42.70
N PHE A 239 -62.91 -83.92 42.35
CA PHE A 239 -63.12 -84.62 41.08
C PHE A 239 -62.98 -83.86 39.73
N GLU A 240 -62.23 -84.51 38.82
CA GLU A 240 -62.59 -84.97 37.45
C GLU A 240 -63.37 -84.10 36.40
N LYS A 241 -63.17 -84.42 35.12
CA LYS A 241 -63.99 -84.01 33.93
C LYS A 241 -64.27 -82.52 33.69
N PHE A 242 -63.25 -81.74 33.29
CA PHE A 242 -63.46 -80.46 32.55
C PHE A 242 -62.33 -80.13 31.54
N HIS A 243 -61.92 -81.10 30.71
CA HIS A 243 -60.73 -80.94 29.85
C HIS A 243 -60.99 -80.50 28.39
N ASN A 244 -62.21 -80.62 27.86
CA ASN A 244 -62.45 -80.45 26.41
C ASN A 244 -62.87 -79.03 25.96
N VAL A 245 -63.45 -78.21 26.86
CA VAL A 245 -63.94 -76.86 26.51
C VAL A 245 -62.81 -75.83 26.37
N ARG A 246 -61.61 -76.10 26.91
CA ARG A 246 -60.52 -75.10 26.99
C ARG A 246 -59.86 -74.77 25.65
N SER A 247 -59.94 -75.65 24.65
CA SER A 247 -59.25 -75.46 23.36
C SER A 247 -59.95 -74.45 22.46
N GLY A 248 -61.27 -74.61 22.23
CA GLY A 248 -62.03 -73.74 21.30
C GLY A 248 -61.99 -72.26 21.68
N TRP A 249 -61.98 -71.94 22.98
CA TRP A 249 -61.83 -70.56 23.45
C TRP A 249 -60.47 -69.93 23.12
N LEU A 250 -59.38 -70.71 23.06
CA LEU A 250 -58.06 -70.22 22.65
C LEU A 250 -58.02 -69.96 21.14
N VAL A 251 -58.64 -70.83 20.34
CA VAL A 251 -58.77 -70.64 18.87
C VAL A 251 -59.63 -69.41 18.55
N LEU A 252 -60.74 -69.20 19.27
CA LEU A 252 -61.61 -68.03 19.10
C LEU A 252 -60.89 -66.74 19.51
N LEU A 253 -60.13 -66.77 20.61
CA LEU A 253 -59.20 -65.69 20.97
C LEU A 253 -58.22 -65.42 19.81
N LEU A 254 -57.52 -66.45 19.31
CA LEU A 254 -56.47 -66.30 18.29
C LEU A 254 -57.02 -65.72 16.97
N SER A 255 -58.19 -66.19 16.56
CA SER A 255 -58.94 -65.64 15.42
C SER A 255 -59.26 -64.15 15.62
N SER A 256 -59.77 -63.77 16.79
CA SER A 256 -60.03 -62.36 17.14
C SER A 256 -58.76 -61.50 17.08
N CYS A 257 -57.63 -62.02 17.59
CA CYS A 257 -56.34 -61.32 17.51
C CYS A 257 -55.92 -61.06 16.05
N ILE A 258 -56.01 -62.08 15.18
CA ILE A 258 -55.68 -61.95 13.75
C ILE A 258 -56.58 -60.89 13.09
N ILE A 259 -57.89 -60.94 13.33
CA ILE A 259 -58.86 -59.96 12.81
C ILE A 259 -58.52 -58.54 13.28
N SER A 260 -58.20 -58.33 14.57
CA SER A 260 -57.80 -57.01 15.08
C SER A 260 -56.48 -56.52 14.47
N THR A 261 -55.50 -57.39 14.23
CA THR A 261 -54.25 -56.97 13.56
C THR A 261 -54.46 -56.57 12.10
N ILE A 262 -55.38 -57.21 11.38
CA ILE A 262 -55.75 -56.84 10.01
C ILE A 262 -56.44 -55.45 10.00
N LEU A 263 -57.36 -55.21 10.94
CA LEU A 263 -58.11 -53.95 11.05
C LEU A 263 -57.24 -52.73 11.41
N ILE A 264 -56.05 -52.94 11.99
CA ILE A 264 -55.10 -51.88 12.39
C ILE A 264 -54.05 -51.59 11.28
N ILE A 265 -53.89 -52.52 10.33
CA ILE A 265 -52.96 -52.41 9.20
C ILE A 265 -53.61 -51.71 7.99
N GLN A 266 -54.94 -51.72 7.90
CA GLN A 266 -55.73 -51.24 6.77
C GLN A 266 -56.07 -49.74 6.84
#